data_AF-A0A3L7YR20-F1
#
_entry.id   AF-A0A3L7YR20-F1
#
_cell.length_a   1.000
_cell.length_b   1.000
_cell.length_c   1.000
_cell.angle_alpha   90.00
_cell.angle_beta   90.00
_cell.angle_gamma   90.00
#
_symmetry.space_group_name_H-M   'P 1'
#
loop_
_entity.id
_entity.type
_entity.pdbx_description
1 polymer ?
#
loop_
_entity_poly.entity_id
_entity_poly.type
_entity_poly.pdbx_seq_one_letter_code
_entity_poly.pdbx_strand_id
1 'polypeptide(L)'
;MPISVLAFLIYALLLLAGLGLTLGPIVEQATAAPVTLQGVVWMALIAAAIFSVTLVIQRKEAGRGFAIGLSTVLIPAGPLIALTFGNWLPGLPPMLLALLLIRGLRGGAARSWLNQQ
;
A
#
# COMPACT_ATOMS: atom_id res chain seq x y z
N MET A 1 -14.68 -1.38 -13.62
CA MET A 1 -13.31 -1.17 -13.08
C MET A 1 -12.47 -2.39 -13.42
N PRO A 2 -11.22 -2.26 -13.89
CA PRO A 2 -10.31 -3.40 -14.08
C PRO A 2 -10.08 -4.15 -12.77
N ILE A 3 -9.98 -5.47 -12.82
CA ILE A 3 -9.78 -6.32 -11.62
C ILE A 3 -8.53 -5.91 -10.83
N SER A 4 -7.45 -5.53 -11.52
CA SER A 4 -6.22 -5.06 -10.87
C SER A 4 -6.42 -3.77 -10.05
N VAL A 5 -7.26 -2.87 -10.53
CA VAL A 5 -7.58 -1.61 -9.84
C VAL A 5 -8.47 -1.89 -8.63
N LEU A 6 -9.45 -2.79 -8.76
CA LEU A 6 -10.30 -3.21 -7.65
C LEU A 6 -9.48 -3.92 -6.55
N ALA A 7 -8.62 -4.86 -6.94
CA ALA A 7 -7.73 -5.57 -6.01
C ALA A 7 -6.80 -4.59 -5.27
N PHE A 8 -6.25 -3.60 -5.99
CA PHE A 8 -5.47 -2.54 -5.38
C PHE A 8 -6.28 -1.72 -4.36
N LEU A 9 -7.51 -1.32 -4.70
CA LEU A 9 -8.36 -0.55 -3.79
C LEU A 9 -8.70 -1.33 -2.52
N ILE A 10 -9.03 -2.61 -2.65
CA ILE A 10 -9.28 -3.50 -1.49
C ILE A 10 -8.02 -3.55 -0.61
N TYR A 11 -6.87 -3.79 -1.21
CA TYR A 11 -5.59 -3.80 -0.49
C TYR A 11 -5.32 -2.47 0.23
N ALA A 12 -5.45 -1.34 -0.47
CA ALA A 12 -5.16 -0.03 0.09
C ALA A 12 -6.13 0.34 1.24
N LEU A 13 -7.41 -0.03 1.13
CA LEU A 13 -8.38 0.15 2.20
C LEU A 13 -8.10 -0.75 3.41
N LEU A 14 -7.70 -2.00 3.19
CA LEU A 14 -7.27 -2.89 4.27
C LEU A 14 -6.01 -2.36 4.97
N LEU A 15 -5.07 -1.84 4.21
CA LEU A 15 -3.87 -1.20 4.74
C LEU A 15 -4.23 0.04 5.57
N LEU A 16 -5.14 0.90 5.09
CA LEU A 16 -5.62 2.05 5.85
C LEU A 16 -6.38 1.65 7.12
N ALA A 17 -7.21 0.62 7.05
CA ALA A 17 -7.91 0.09 8.23
C ALA A 17 -6.89 -0.42 9.26
N GLY A 18 -5.89 -1.19 8.81
CA GLY A 18 -4.80 -1.67 9.66
C GLY A 18 -4.01 -0.53 10.32
N LEU A 19 -3.66 0.51 9.55
CA LEU A 19 -2.99 1.71 10.08
C LEU A 19 -3.89 2.50 11.03
N GLY A 20 -5.19 2.53 10.78
CA GLY A 20 -6.19 3.14 11.66
C GLY A 20 -6.20 2.47 13.04
N LEU A 21 -6.09 1.14 13.08
CA LEU A 21 -6.01 0.38 14.33
C LEU A 21 -4.69 0.63 15.09
N THR A 22 -3.62 1.03 14.42
CA THR A 22 -2.33 1.34 15.05
C THR A 22 -2.15 2.82 15.40
N LEU A 23 -3.18 3.66 15.25
CA LEU A 23 -3.08 5.10 15.51
C LEU A 23 -2.70 5.45 16.94
N GLY A 24 -3.20 4.71 17.95
CA GLY A 24 -2.87 4.98 19.36
C GLY A 24 -1.35 5.00 19.61
N PRO A 25 -0.64 3.89 19.35
CA PRO A 25 0.82 3.83 19.45
C PRO A 25 1.55 4.88 18.59
N ILE A 26 1.04 5.17 17.38
CA ILE A 26 1.65 6.18 16.50
C ILE A 26 1.56 7.57 17.12
N VAL A 27 0.41 7.91 17.72
CA VAL A 27 0.19 9.20 18.38
C VAL A 27 1.03 9.31 19.65
N GLU A 28 1.11 8.26 20.47
CA GLU A 28 1.98 8.23 21.65
C GLU A 28 3.46 8.40 21.28
N GLN A 29 3.91 7.78 20.19
CA GLN A 29 5.28 7.96 19.70
C GLN A 29 5.52 9.40 19.24
N ALA A 30 4.55 10.02 18.57
CA ALA A 30 4.66 11.40 18.08
C ALA A 30 4.66 12.43 19.22
N THR A 31 3.99 12.17 20.35
CA THR A 31 4.03 13.06 21.52
C THR A 31 5.34 12.92 22.31
N ALA A 32 5.89 11.71 22.40
CA ALA A 32 7.14 11.45 23.10
C ALA A 32 8.38 11.96 22.33
N ALA A 33 8.39 11.79 21.00
CA ALA A 33 9.45 12.26 20.12
C ALA A 33 8.84 12.78 18.81
N PRO A 34 8.80 14.12 18.61
CA PRO A 34 8.04 14.72 17.51
C PRO A 34 8.54 14.35 16.12
N VAL A 35 9.83 14.01 15.98
CA VAL A 35 10.40 13.54 14.71
C VAL A 35 11.26 12.31 14.96
N THR A 36 10.81 11.17 14.44
CA THR A 36 11.57 9.92 14.42
C THR A 36 11.52 9.34 13.01
N LEU A 37 12.56 8.58 12.61
CA LEU A 37 12.57 7.93 11.30
C LEU A 37 11.35 7.02 11.11
N GLN A 38 10.98 6.27 12.15
CA GLN A 38 9.79 5.42 12.15
C GLN A 38 8.50 6.23 11.98
N GLY A 39 8.34 7.34 12.70
CA GLY A 39 7.19 8.24 12.56
C GLY A 39 7.07 8.80 11.14
N VAL A 40 8.18 9.19 10.51
CA VAL A 40 8.20 9.64 9.11
C VAL A 40 7.74 8.53 8.16
N VAL A 41 8.17 7.28 8.38
CA VAL A 41 7.71 6.13 7.60
C VAL A 41 6.20 5.92 7.74
N TRP A 42 5.66 6.00 8.96
CA TRP A 42 4.21 5.88 9.19
C TRP A 42 3.43 6.98 8.48
N MET A 43 3.85 8.23 8.62
CA MET A 43 3.20 9.37 7.98
C MET A 43 3.24 9.26 6.45
N ALA A 44 4.39 8.88 5.90
CA ALA A 44 4.55 8.67 4.47
C ALA A 44 3.65 7.54 3.96
N LEU A 45 3.52 6.44 4.71
CA LEU A 45 2.68 5.31 4.33
C LEU A 45 1.20 5.66 4.37
N ILE A 46 0.74 6.36 5.41
CA ILE A 46 -0.65 6.86 5.51
C ILE A 46 -0.94 7.82 4.37
N ALA A 47 -0.06 8.81 4.14
CA ALA A 47 -0.23 9.79 3.08
C ALA A 47 -0.26 9.13 1.70
N ALA A 48 0.67 8.22 1.41
CA ALA A 48 0.71 7.47 0.17
C ALA A 48 -0.57 6.64 -0.02
N ALA A 49 -1.07 5.99 1.02
CA ALA A 49 -2.29 5.19 0.95
C ALA A 49 -3.54 6.03 0.67
N ILE A 50 -3.77 7.09 1.45
CA ILE A 50 -4.93 7.99 1.25
C ILE A 50 -4.86 8.63 -0.15
N PHE A 51 -3.72 9.20 -0.51
CA PHE A 51 -3.55 9.87 -1.81
C PHE A 51 -3.72 8.92 -2.99
N SER A 52 -3.17 7.69 -2.90
CA SER A 52 -3.36 6.67 -3.92
C SER A 52 -4.83 6.32 -4.10
N VAL A 53 -5.56 6.07 -3.00
CA VAL A 53 -6.98 5.73 -3.03
C VAL A 53 -7.77 6.86 -3.69
N THR A 54 -7.53 8.10 -3.27
CA THR A 54 -8.21 9.27 -3.85
C THR A 54 -7.95 9.39 -5.35
N LEU A 55 -6.69 9.35 -5.80
CA LEU A 55 -6.36 9.48 -7.22
C LEU A 55 -6.91 8.34 -8.07
N VAL A 56 -6.89 7.11 -7.56
CA VAL A 56 -7.42 5.93 -8.27
C VAL A 56 -8.94 6.00 -8.39
N ILE A 57 -9.64 6.44 -7.34
CA ILE A 57 -11.10 6.66 -7.39
C ILE A 57 -11.44 7.80 -8.36
N GLN A 58 -10.66 8.88 -8.34
CA GLN A 58 -10.78 10.01 -9.28
C GLN A 58 -10.29 9.69 -10.71
N ARG A 59 -9.85 8.45 -10.96
CA ARG A 59 -9.35 7.97 -12.26
C ARG A 59 -8.25 8.84 -12.87
N LYS A 60 -7.36 9.38 -12.03
CA LYS A 60 -6.20 10.17 -12.48
C LYS A 60 -5.01 9.28 -12.81
N GLU A 61 -4.28 9.59 -13.90
CA GLU A 61 -3.15 8.75 -14.33
C GLU A 61 -2.02 8.73 -13.30
N ALA A 62 -1.82 9.85 -12.60
CA ALA A 62 -0.89 9.97 -11.49
C ALA A 62 -1.13 8.89 -10.40
N GLY A 63 -2.39 8.46 -10.22
CA GLY A 63 -2.76 7.40 -9.27
C GLY A 63 -2.11 6.06 -9.59
N ARG A 64 -1.75 5.79 -10.86
CA ARG A 64 -1.08 4.54 -11.25
C ARG A 64 0.31 4.42 -10.63
N GLY A 65 1.08 5.51 -10.66
CA GLY A 65 2.44 5.53 -10.11
C GLY A 65 2.42 5.29 -8.59
N PHE A 66 1.53 6.00 -7.91
CA PHE A 66 1.30 5.83 -6.46
C PHE A 66 0.81 4.42 -6.10
N ALA A 67 -0.12 3.85 -6.87
CA ALA A 67 -0.62 2.50 -6.64
C ALA A 67 0.47 1.42 -6.81
N ILE A 68 1.33 1.57 -7.82
CA ILE A 68 2.49 0.69 -8.00
C ILE A 68 3.46 0.86 -6.84
N GLY A 69 3.79 2.10 -6.47
CA GLY A 69 4.66 2.42 -5.33
C GLY A 69 4.17 1.77 -4.03
N LEU A 70 2.90 1.97 -3.68
CA LEU A 70 2.31 1.39 -2.47
C LEU A 70 2.35 -0.15 -2.52
N SER A 71 2.12 -0.77 -3.68
CA SER A 71 2.20 -2.23 -3.85
C SER A 71 3.61 -2.78 -3.58
N THR A 72 4.67 -1.98 -3.75
CA THR A 72 6.04 -2.43 -3.46
C THR A 72 6.31 -2.60 -1.97
N VAL A 73 5.52 -1.98 -1.08
CA VAL A 73 5.66 -2.13 0.39
C VAL A 73 5.46 -3.57 0.84
N LEU A 74 4.66 -4.34 0.10
CA LEU A 74 4.44 -5.77 0.36
C LEU A 74 5.68 -6.64 0.08
N ILE A 75 6.63 -6.15 -0.73
CA ILE A 75 7.86 -6.89 -1.06
C ILE A 75 8.76 -7.06 0.17
N PRO A 76 9.18 -5.99 0.89
CA PRO A 76 9.93 -6.15 2.12
C PRO A 76 9.08 -6.72 3.28
N ALA A 77 7.75 -6.55 3.24
CA ALA A 77 6.87 -7.14 4.26
C ALA A 77 6.95 -8.68 4.28
N GLY A 78 7.10 -9.34 3.13
CA GLY A 78 7.22 -10.80 3.05
C GLY A 78 8.40 -11.36 3.85
N PRO A 79 9.66 -10.97 3.56
CA PRO A 79 10.81 -11.36 4.35
C PRO A 79 10.69 -10.99 5.82
N LEU A 80 10.15 -9.81 6.15
CA LEU A 80 9.96 -9.40 7.56
C LEU A 80 9.01 -10.35 8.31
N ILE A 81 7.88 -10.70 7.70
CA ILE A 81 6.94 -11.70 8.25
C ILE A 81 7.63 -13.05 8.36
N ALA A 82 8.36 -13.48 7.32
CA ALA A 82 9.05 -14.76 7.34
C ALA A 82 10.07 -14.89 8.47
N LEU A 83 10.85 -13.83 8.70
CA LEU A 83 11.81 -13.75 9.81
C LEU A 83 11.11 -13.74 11.17
N THR A 84 9.96 -13.05 11.27
CA THR A 84 9.18 -12.96 12.52
C THR A 84 8.61 -14.31 12.94
N PHE A 85 8.15 -15.12 11.98
CA PHE A 85 7.56 -16.44 12.25
C PHE A 85 8.56 -17.61 12.10
N GLY A 86 9.81 -17.35 11.72
CA GLY A 86 10.82 -18.38 11.49
C GLY A 86 10.53 -19.32 10.32
N ASN A 87 9.59 -18.97 9.43
CA ASN A 87 9.17 -19.77 8.29
C ASN A 87 8.79 -18.85 7.12
N TRP A 88 9.14 -19.24 5.90
CA TRP A 88 8.84 -18.47 4.68
C TRP A 88 7.37 -18.50 4.27
N LEU A 89 6.63 -19.56 4.64
CA LEU A 89 5.24 -19.77 4.22
C LEU A 89 4.31 -18.58 4.48
N PRO A 90 4.25 -17.95 5.68
CA PRO A 90 3.41 -16.77 5.92
C PRO A 90 3.88 -15.50 5.18
N GLY A 91 5.14 -15.43 4.75
CA GLY A 91 5.69 -14.30 3.99
C GLY A 91 5.38 -14.34 2.49
N LEU A 92 5.01 -15.51 1.94
CA LEU A 92 4.73 -15.68 0.52
C LEU A 92 3.46 -14.95 0.02
N PRO A 93 2.30 -15.02 0.71
CA PRO A 93 1.08 -14.35 0.26
C PRO A 93 1.24 -12.84 -0.03
N PRO A 94 1.84 -12.01 0.84
CA PRO A 94 2.02 -10.58 0.54
C PRO A 94 2.96 -10.35 -0.65
N MET A 95 4.03 -11.13 -0.79
CA MET A 95 4.92 -11.02 -1.96
C MET A 95 4.20 -11.37 -3.26
N LEU A 96 3.41 -12.44 -3.26
CA LEU A 96 2.64 -12.85 -4.41
C LEU A 96 1.60 -11.79 -4.78
N LEU A 97 0.90 -11.24 -3.79
CA LEU A 97 -0.02 -10.12 -3.99
C LEU A 97 0.69 -8.90 -4.57
N ALA A 98 1.88 -8.55 -4.08
CA ALA A 98 2.69 -7.45 -4.61
C ALA A 98 2.97 -7.62 -6.10
N LEU A 99 3.44 -8.81 -6.50
CA LEU A 99 3.79 -9.11 -7.89
C LEU A 99 2.56 -9.08 -8.80
N LEU A 100 1.43 -9.63 -8.34
CA LEU A 100 0.17 -9.62 -9.09
C LEU A 100 -0.37 -8.19 -9.25
N LEU A 101 -0.33 -7.37 -8.19
CA LEU A 101 -0.76 -5.97 -8.25
C LEU A 101 0.15 -5.16 -9.18
N ILE A 102 1.47 -5.26 -9.03
CA ILE A 102 2.43 -4.53 -9.89
C ILE A 102 2.23 -4.92 -11.36
N ARG A 103 2.12 -6.22 -11.65
CA ARG A 103 1.88 -6.70 -13.02
C ARG A 103 0.53 -6.21 -13.55
N GLY A 104 -0.53 -6.31 -12.75
CA GLY A 104 -1.89 -5.93 -13.14
C GLY A 104 -2.07 -4.42 -13.33
N LEU A 105 -1.41 -3.60 -12.52
CA LEU A 105 -1.47 -2.13 -12.59
C LEU A 105 -0.61 -1.56 -13.74
N ARG A 106 0.43 -2.29 -14.17
CA ARG A 106 1.20 -1.97 -15.38
C ARG A 106 0.47 -2.33 -16.68
N GLY A 107 -0.61 -3.11 -16.61
CA GLY A 107 -1.39 -3.55 -17.76
C GLY A 107 -2.15 -2.42 -18.46
N GLY A 108 -2.41 -2.59 -19.76
CA GLY A 108 -3.12 -1.60 -20.58
C GLY A 108 -4.52 -1.25 -20.08
N ALA A 109 -5.24 -2.22 -19.49
CA ALA A 109 -6.58 -2.00 -18.93
C ALA A 109 -6.58 -1.07 -17.70
N ALA A 110 -5.57 -1.15 -16.84
CA ALA A 110 -5.44 -0.25 -15.70
C ALA A 110 -5.07 1.17 -16.16
N ARG A 111 -4.19 1.28 -17.18
CA ARG A 111 -3.84 2.56 -17.79
C ARG A 111 -5.03 3.23 -18.47
N SER A 112 -5.81 2.51 -19.28
CA SER A 112 -6.98 3.09 -19.94
C SER A 112 -8.03 3.55 -18.95
N TRP A 113 -8.20 2.82 -17.85
CA TRP A 113 -9.12 3.20 -16.78
C TRP A 113 -8.70 4.46 -16.03
N LEU A 114 -7.41 4.59 -15.71
CA LEU A 114 -6.85 5.73 -15.00
C LEU A 114 -6.54 6.93 -15.92
N ASN A 115 -6.92 6.86 -17.19
CA ASN A 115 -6.74 7.96 -18.16
C ASN A 115 -8.09 8.54 -18.63
N GLN A 116 -9.17 8.23 -17.92
CA GLN A 116 -10.48 8.84 -18.15
C GLN A 116 -10.54 10.13 -17.34
N GLN A 117 -10.27 11.26 -18.00
CA GLN A 117 -10.46 12.60 -17.43
C GLN A 117 -11.93 13.00 -17.47
#